data_AF-A0A6B8QM17-F1
#
_entry.id   AF-A0A6B8QM17-F1
#
_cell.length_a   1.000
_cell.length_b   1.000
_cell.length_c   1.000
_cell.angle_alpha   90.00
_cell.angle_beta   90.00
_cell.angle_gamma   90.00
#
_symmetry.space_group_name_H-M   'P 1'
#
loop_
_entity.id
_entity.type
_entity.pdbx_description
1 polymer ?
#
loop_
_entity_poly.entity_id
_entity_poly.type
_entity_poly.pdbx_seq_one_letter_code
_entity_poly.pdbx_strand_id
1 'polypeptide(L)'
;MTNNVNDLSVRLSQAGIPLNEPTSPAQLQTPWFVRALQAFSGWLAALFLLGFIAMGVVFVVESPAASLGLGLVMIGAAYGLFCKARGDVLEHLALAVSLAGQLLIAWALVEFWNVSTYLWWSLLALQCALALVMPSQVHRTFSAFAASLALYMALAVNAMAPAAGGLVLLALALLWLNEFRCPGRIQDVQAWGYGLLIGLLVMQGLAHSGHSFAFWFDAQSTNAFAWSAPWLNAVFVALSLALLLYTIPHSKTHWGLYLSPLALLLVSFYAPSVGQGLVVVLLGFAIGHRLVLGLGVLSLLMGIGSYYYWLDATLLTKALTLLVLGGGLLALRWTLLKWLSVAENSPSTSVEGHGK
;
A
#
# COMPACT_ATOMS: atom_id res chain seq x y z
N MET A 1 -3.22 -6.72 42.02
CA MET A 1 -3.14 -5.35 41.44
C MET A 1 -4.50 -4.61 41.46
N THR A 2 -5.43 -4.96 42.35
CA THR A 2 -6.81 -4.40 42.40
C THR A 2 -7.07 -3.46 43.59
N ASN A 3 -6.22 -3.47 44.62
CA ASN A 3 -6.44 -2.66 45.83
C ASN A 3 -6.10 -1.17 45.68
N ASN A 4 -5.21 -0.79 44.73
CA ASN A 4 -4.77 0.60 44.59
C ASN A 4 -5.79 1.52 43.90
N VAL A 5 -6.65 0.99 43.04
CA VAL A 5 -7.64 1.81 42.30
C VAL A 5 -8.74 2.32 43.25
N ASN A 6 -9.14 1.49 44.21
CA ASN A 6 -10.14 1.86 45.21
C ASN A 6 -9.60 2.84 46.25
N ASP A 7 -8.31 2.79 46.61
CA ASP A 7 -7.73 3.76 47.55
C ASP A 7 -7.59 5.16 46.91
N LEU A 8 -7.26 5.22 45.62
CA LEU A 8 -7.16 6.47 44.86
C LEU A 8 -8.53 7.12 44.63
N SER A 9 -9.56 6.34 44.29
CA SER A 9 -10.92 6.88 44.09
C SER A 9 -11.51 7.43 45.39
N VAL A 10 -11.26 6.76 46.53
CA VAL A 10 -11.68 7.23 47.86
C VAL A 10 -10.98 8.54 48.22
N ARG A 11 -9.66 8.64 48.03
CA ARG A 11 -8.91 9.88 48.30
C ARG A 11 -9.35 11.06 47.43
N LEU A 12 -9.67 10.82 46.16
CA LEU A 12 -10.15 11.84 45.24
C LEU A 12 -11.56 12.32 45.61
N SER A 13 -12.43 11.41 46.08
CA SER A 13 -13.76 11.76 46.58
C SER A 13 -13.69 12.60 47.87
N GLN A 14 -12.77 12.27 48.78
CA GLN A 14 -12.54 13.04 50.02
C GLN A 14 -11.93 14.42 49.74
N ALA A 15 -11.19 14.58 48.65
CA ALA A 15 -10.65 15.86 48.18
C ALA A 15 -11.69 16.74 47.45
N GLY A 16 -12.96 16.30 47.36
CA GLY A 16 -14.02 17.06 46.70
C GLY A 16 -13.90 17.12 45.18
N ILE A 17 -13.11 16.23 44.58
CA ILE A 17 -12.93 16.14 43.12
C ILE A 17 -13.99 15.17 42.59
N PRO A 18 -15.04 15.64 41.90
CA PRO A 18 -16.06 14.75 41.36
C PRO A 18 -15.44 13.90 40.25
N LEU A 19 -15.35 12.60 40.51
CA LEU A 19 -15.04 11.62 39.48
C LEU A 19 -16.28 11.52 38.59
N ASN A 20 -16.20 12.07 37.38
CA ASN A 20 -17.16 11.76 36.33
C ASN A 20 -17.00 10.27 35.98
N GLU A 21 -17.76 9.41 36.64
CA GLU A 21 -17.98 8.06 36.16
C GLU A 21 -18.54 8.17 34.73
N PRO A 22 -17.88 7.59 33.72
CA PRO A 22 -18.41 7.63 32.37
C PRO A 22 -19.78 6.92 32.37
N THR A 23 -20.86 7.69 32.24
CA THR A 23 -22.26 7.24 32.26
C THR A 23 -22.64 6.43 31.00
N SER A 24 -21.71 6.23 30.07
CA SER A 24 -21.85 5.29 28.97
C SER A 24 -20.93 4.10 29.24
N PRO A 25 -21.44 2.85 29.25
CA PRO A 25 -20.54 1.70 29.19
C PRO A 25 -19.64 1.92 27.99
N ALA A 26 -18.33 1.94 28.21
CA ALA A 26 -17.35 2.06 27.15
C ALA A 26 -17.77 1.09 26.04
N GLN A 27 -18.09 1.62 24.84
CA GLN A 27 -18.41 0.78 23.69
C GLN A 27 -17.32 -0.27 23.62
N LEU A 28 -17.67 -1.55 23.85
CA LEU A 28 -16.71 -2.64 23.77
C LEU A 28 -16.12 -2.58 22.37
N GLN A 29 -14.92 -2.01 22.26
CA GLN A 29 -14.18 -1.99 21.03
C GLN A 29 -13.94 -3.45 20.69
N THR A 30 -14.56 -3.90 19.60
CA THR A 30 -14.41 -5.26 19.10
C THR A 30 -12.91 -5.57 18.99
N PRO A 31 -12.40 -6.60 19.70
CA PRO A 31 -10.98 -6.93 19.67
C PRO A 31 -10.51 -7.17 18.24
N TRP A 32 -9.26 -6.81 17.92
CA TRP A 32 -8.72 -6.88 16.56
C TRP A 32 -8.85 -8.28 15.93
N PHE A 33 -8.74 -9.36 16.73
CA PHE A 33 -8.92 -10.73 16.26
C PHE A 33 -10.37 -11.01 15.84
N VAL A 34 -11.36 -10.47 16.58
CA VAL A 34 -12.79 -10.62 16.23
C VAL A 34 -13.08 -9.92 14.91
N ARG A 35 -12.50 -8.73 14.71
CA ARG A 35 -12.59 -8.01 13.43
C ARG A 35 -11.94 -8.78 12.28
N ALA A 36 -10.78 -9.40 12.52
CA ALA A 36 -10.10 -10.23 11.53
C ALA A 36 -10.91 -11.48 11.16
N LEU A 37 -11.47 -12.19 12.16
CA LEU A 37 -12.32 -13.34 11.94
C LEU A 37 -13.60 -12.97 11.19
N GLN A 38 -14.18 -11.81 11.52
CA GLN A 38 -15.35 -11.30 10.85
C GLN A 38 -15.05 -10.91 9.39
N ALA A 39 -13.90 -10.27 9.12
CA ALA A 39 -13.42 -9.97 7.78
C ALA A 39 -13.28 -11.26 6.95
N PHE A 40 -12.66 -12.29 7.52
CA PHE A 40 -12.52 -13.60 6.87
C PHE A 40 -13.88 -14.25 6.58
N SER A 41 -14.81 -14.19 7.53
CA SER A 41 -16.17 -14.72 7.35
C SER A 41 -16.94 -13.97 6.24
N GLY A 42 -16.73 -12.66 6.09
CA GLY A 42 -17.33 -11.86 5.01
C GLY A 42 -16.83 -12.27 3.63
N TRP A 43 -15.53 -12.56 3.48
CA TRP A 43 -14.99 -13.09 2.22
C TRP A 43 -15.53 -14.48 1.91
N LEU A 44 -15.62 -15.35 2.91
CA LEU A 44 -16.20 -16.69 2.75
C LEU A 44 -17.69 -16.61 2.37
N ALA A 45 -18.44 -15.70 3.00
CA ALA A 45 -19.84 -15.45 2.68
C ALA A 45 -20.01 -14.94 1.25
N ALA A 46 -19.11 -14.08 0.75
CA ALA A 46 -19.13 -13.63 -0.63
C ALA A 46 -18.96 -14.80 -1.61
N LEU A 47 -18.04 -15.73 -1.33
CA LEU A 47 -17.83 -16.93 -2.14
C LEU A 47 -19.04 -17.86 -2.11
N PHE A 48 -19.65 -18.08 -0.94
CA PHE A 48 -20.87 -18.89 -0.84
C PHE A 48 -22.03 -18.25 -1.58
N LEU A 49 -22.19 -16.92 -1.48
CA LEU A 49 -23.22 -16.19 -2.20
C LEU A 49 -22.98 -16.28 -3.72
N LEU A 50 -21.73 -16.14 -4.17
CA LEU A 50 -21.39 -16.32 -5.58
C LEU A 50 -21.68 -17.75 -6.05
N GLY A 51 -21.30 -18.77 -5.27
CA GLY A 51 -21.61 -20.16 -5.56
C GLY A 51 -23.12 -20.44 -5.59
N PHE A 52 -23.89 -19.82 -4.70
CA PHE A 52 -25.34 -19.88 -4.72
C PHE A 52 -25.92 -19.25 -5.99
N ILE A 53 -25.40 -18.10 -6.45
CA ILE A 53 -25.84 -17.49 -7.71
C ILE A 53 -25.46 -18.39 -8.90
N ALA A 54 -24.25 -18.94 -8.89
CA ALA A 54 -23.76 -19.81 -9.96
C ALA A 54 -24.58 -21.09 -10.10
N MET A 55 -25.00 -21.69 -8.99
CA MET A 55 -25.78 -22.93 -8.98
C MET A 55 -27.30 -22.70 -9.03
N GLY A 56 -27.79 -21.67 -8.35
CA GLY A 56 -29.21 -21.40 -8.16
C GLY A 56 -29.82 -20.50 -9.23
N VAL A 57 -29.00 -19.72 -9.93
CA VAL A 57 -29.45 -18.80 -10.99
C VAL A 57 -28.56 -18.95 -12.22
N VAL A 58 -28.48 -20.19 -12.73
CA VAL A 58 -27.63 -20.57 -13.87
C VAL A 58 -27.86 -19.65 -15.08
N PHE A 59 -29.11 -19.26 -15.35
CA PHE A 59 -29.44 -18.31 -16.43
C PHE A 59 -28.71 -16.95 -16.33
N VAL A 60 -28.43 -16.48 -15.11
CA VAL A 60 -27.66 -15.23 -14.91
C VAL A 60 -26.19 -15.42 -15.26
N VAL A 61 -25.63 -16.61 -15.02
CA VAL A 61 -24.23 -16.91 -15.35
C VAL A 61 -24.05 -17.22 -16.85
N GLU A 62 -25.04 -17.85 -17.48
CA GLU A 62 -25.04 -18.14 -18.91
C GLU A 62 -25.17 -16.87 -19.77
N SER A 63 -25.83 -15.82 -19.25
CA SER A 63 -25.97 -14.56 -19.96
C SER A 63 -24.98 -13.51 -19.42
N PRO A 64 -24.00 -13.04 -20.23
CA PRO A 64 -23.03 -12.04 -19.79
C PRO A 64 -23.70 -10.68 -19.49
N ALA A 65 -24.79 -10.35 -20.17
CA ALA A 65 -25.59 -9.17 -19.86
C ALA A 65 -26.33 -9.28 -18.52
N ALA A 66 -26.85 -10.47 -18.18
CA ALA A 66 -27.54 -10.69 -16.92
C ALA A 66 -26.57 -10.67 -15.73
N SER A 67 -25.39 -11.27 -15.85
CA SER A 67 -24.34 -11.22 -14.82
C SER A 67 -23.81 -9.80 -14.60
N LEU A 68 -23.59 -9.01 -15.67
CA LEU A 68 -23.29 -7.58 -15.53
C LEU A 68 -24.39 -6.83 -14.79
N GLY A 69 -25.65 -7.00 -15.22
CA GLY A 69 -26.80 -6.32 -14.64
C GLY A 69 -26.96 -6.64 -13.15
N LEU A 70 -26.90 -7.92 -12.80
CA LEU A 70 -27.01 -8.38 -11.41
C LEU A 70 -25.82 -7.89 -10.58
N GLY A 71 -24.60 -7.94 -11.11
CA GLY A 71 -23.42 -7.42 -10.42
C GLY A 71 -23.50 -5.92 -10.13
N LEU A 72 -24.00 -5.10 -11.08
CA LEU A 72 -24.25 -3.67 -10.87
C LEU A 72 -25.32 -3.42 -9.79
N VAL A 73 -26.42 -4.19 -9.82
CA VAL A 73 -27.47 -4.11 -8.80
C VAL A 73 -26.90 -4.47 -7.42
N MET A 74 -26.05 -5.49 -7.32
CA MET A 74 -25.41 -5.87 -6.06
C MET A 74 -24.44 -4.80 -5.55
N ILE A 75 -23.64 -4.18 -6.42
CA ILE A 75 -22.79 -3.04 -6.03
C ILE A 75 -23.63 -1.86 -5.54
N GLY A 76 -24.74 -1.55 -6.23
CA GLY A 76 -25.67 -0.50 -5.80
C GLY A 76 -26.33 -0.80 -4.45
N ALA A 77 -26.72 -2.05 -4.23
CA ALA A 77 -27.25 -2.51 -2.95
C ALA A 77 -26.19 -2.38 -1.84
N ALA A 78 -24.95 -2.81 -2.11
CA ALA A 78 -23.85 -2.68 -1.17
C ALA A 78 -23.57 -1.21 -0.81
N TYR A 79 -23.59 -0.30 -1.78
CA TYR A 79 -23.48 1.14 -1.55
C TYR A 79 -24.58 1.64 -0.59
N GLY A 80 -25.83 1.26 -0.84
CA GLY A 80 -26.96 1.60 0.03
C GLY A 80 -26.83 1.03 1.45
N LEU A 81 -26.31 -0.18 1.59
CA LEU A 81 -26.01 -0.77 2.90
C LEU A 81 -24.87 0.00 3.61
N PHE A 82 -23.80 0.35 2.91
CA PHE A 82 -22.69 1.10 3.51
C PHE A 82 -23.13 2.49 4.00
N CYS A 83 -24.02 3.18 3.27
CA CYS A 83 -24.59 4.45 3.73
C CYS A 83 -25.41 4.32 5.02
N LYS A 84 -25.96 3.14 5.30
CA LYS A 84 -26.79 2.86 6.49
C LYS A 84 -26.04 2.08 7.58
N ALA A 85 -24.81 1.65 7.32
CA ALA A 85 -24.03 0.82 8.23
C ALA A 85 -23.68 1.60 9.49
N ARG A 86 -24.19 1.11 10.63
CA ARG A 86 -23.89 1.63 11.97
C ARG A 86 -23.16 0.61 12.86
N GLY A 87 -22.78 -0.55 12.31
CA GLY A 87 -22.07 -1.59 13.04
C GLY A 87 -21.36 -2.59 12.13
N ASP A 88 -20.37 -3.29 12.70
CA ASP A 88 -19.43 -4.16 11.97
C ASP A 88 -20.16 -5.21 11.12
N VAL A 89 -21.24 -5.83 11.61
CA VAL A 89 -21.97 -6.88 10.88
C VAL A 89 -22.55 -6.39 9.54
N LEU A 90 -23.18 -5.21 9.54
CA LEU A 90 -23.77 -4.67 8.31
C LEU A 90 -22.68 -4.26 7.32
N GLU A 91 -21.55 -3.75 7.81
CA GLU A 91 -20.41 -3.40 6.98
C GLU A 91 -19.82 -4.64 6.30
N HIS A 92 -19.67 -5.76 7.01
CA HIS A 92 -19.16 -7.01 6.45
C HIS A 92 -20.13 -7.68 5.47
N LEU A 93 -21.44 -7.59 5.73
CA LEU A 93 -22.45 -8.04 4.77
C LEU A 93 -22.39 -7.20 3.49
N ALA A 94 -22.28 -5.88 3.62
CA ALA A 94 -22.14 -4.97 2.48
C ALA A 94 -20.85 -5.25 1.68
N LEU A 95 -19.74 -5.53 2.37
CA LEU A 95 -18.50 -5.98 1.74
C LEU A 95 -18.71 -7.27 0.96
N ALA A 96 -19.35 -8.28 1.55
CA ALA A 96 -19.60 -9.56 0.89
C ALA A 96 -20.47 -9.41 -0.37
N VAL A 97 -21.55 -8.63 -0.29
CA VAL A 97 -22.43 -8.33 -1.43
C VAL A 97 -21.66 -7.57 -2.51
N SER A 98 -20.83 -6.59 -2.15
CA SER A 98 -20.03 -5.87 -3.15
C SER A 98 -18.99 -6.76 -3.81
N LEU A 99 -18.30 -7.61 -3.07
CA LEU A 99 -17.27 -8.51 -3.60
C LEU A 99 -17.86 -9.51 -4.58
N ALA A 100 -19.01 -10.10 -4.23
CA ALA A 100 -19.74 -11.00 -5.13
C ALA A 100 -20.22 -10.25 -6.39
N GLY A 101 -20.73 -9.02 -6.25
CA GLY A 101 -21.08 -8.18 -7.40
C GLY A 101 -19.90 -7.84 -8.31
N GLN A 102 -18.74 -7.53 -7.73
CA GLN A 102 -17.49 -7.31 -8.49
C GLN A 102 -17.04 -8.57 -9.24
N LEU A 103 -17.14 -9.75 -8.61
CA LEU A 103 -16.79 -11.03 -9.25
C LEU A 103 -17.72 -11.38 -10.41
N LEU A 104 -19.03 -11.09 -10.30
CA LEU A 104 -19.97 -11.27 -11.40
C LEU A 104 -19.71 -10.33 -12.57
N ILE A 105 -19.37 -9.06 -12.30
CA ILE A 105 -18.97 -8.13 -13.35
C ILE A 105 -17.67 -8.61 -14.00
N ALA A 106 -16.70 -9.08 -13.22
CA ALA A 106 -15.46 -9.63 -13.75
C ALA A 106 -15.74 -10.85 -14.64
N TRP A 107 -16.61 -11.76 -14.21
CA TRP A 107 -17.03 -12.92 -15.00
C TRP A 107 -17.62 -12.50 -16.36
N ALA A 108 -18.55 -11.55 -16.34
CA ALA A 108 -19.16 -11.07 -17.57
C ALA A 108 -18.15 -10.40 -18.52
N LEU A 109 -17.20 -9.63 -17.96
CA LEU A 109 -16.14 -9.00 -18.75
C LEU A 109 -15.18 -10.01 -19.39
N VAL A 110 -14.91 -11.14 -18.72
CA VAL A 110 -14.20 -12.28 -19.31
C VAL A 110 -14.94 -12.79 -20.54
N GLU A 111 -16.26 -12.96 -20.46
CA GLU A 111 -17.05 -13.46 -21.59
C GLU A 111 -17.07 -12.45 -22.77
N PHE A 112 -17.18 -11.15 -22.49
CA PHE A 112 -17.20 -10.12 -23.54
C PHE A 112 -15.86 -9.93 -24.24
N TRP A 113 -14.77 -9.87 -23.47
CA TRP A 113 -13.47 -9.44 -23.98
C TRP A 113 -12.45 -10.57 -24.09
N ASN A 114 -12.84 -11.79 -23.69
CA ASN A 114 -11.92 -12.89 -23.41
C ASN A 114 -10.80 -12.42 -22.45
N VAL A 115 -9.77 -13.22 -22.24
CA VAL A 115 -8.61 -12.77 -21.46
C VAL A 115 -7.72 -11.84 -22.31
N SER A 116 -8.19 -10.62 -22.53
CA SER A 116 -7.49 -9.58 -23.30
C SER A 116 -7.03 -8.40 -22.43
N THR A 117 -6.17 -7.55 -22.99
CA THR A 117 -5.72 -6.30 -22.34
C THR A 117 -6.90 -5.41 -21.92
N TYR A 118 -7.97 -5.36 -22.71
CA TYR A 118 -9.14 -4.52 -22.46
C TYR A 118 -9.88 -4.91 -21.18
N LEU A 119 -9.90 -6.21 -20.85
CA LEU A 119 -10.48 -6.72 -19.62
C LEU A 119 -9.80 -6.08 -18.40
N TRP A 120 -8.47 -6.13 -18.35
CA TRP A 120 -7.73 -5.62 -17.19
C TRP A 120 -7.84 -4.11 -17.02
N TRP A 121 -7.88 -3.35 -18.13
CA TRP A 121 -8.16 -1.92 -18.08
C TRP A 121 -9.58 -1.61 -17.61
N SER A 122 -10.57 -2.39 -18.02
CA SER A 122 -11.95 -2.21 -17.55
C SER A 122 -12.11 -2.53 -16.06
N LEU A 123 -11.42 -3.57 -15.56
CA LEU A 123 -11.37 -3.89 -14.13
C LEU A 123 -10.64 -2.82 -13.33
N LEU A 124 -9.54 -2.27 -13.85
CA LEU A 124 -8.86 -1.13 -13.24
C LEU A 124 -9.80 0.07 -13.12
N ALA A 125 -10.50 0.42 -14.20
CA ALA A 125 -11.45 1.53 -14.19
C ALA A 125 -12.58 1.32 -13.17
N LEU A 126 -13.13 0.11 -13.10
CA LEU A 126 -14.14 -0.27 -12.10
C LEU A 126 -13.61 -0.12 -10.67
N GLN A 127 -12.43 -0.67 -10.38
CA GLN A 127 -11.84 -0.64 -9.04
C GLN A 127 -11.46 0.78 -8.61
N CYS A 128 -10.95 1.60 -9.53
CA CYS A 128 -10.72 3.03 -9.28
C CYS A 128 -12.03 3.78 -8.98
N ALA A 129 -13.10 3.53 -9.76
CA ALA A 129 -14.40 4.15 -9.51
C ALA A 129 -14.95 3.77 -8.13
N LEU A 130 -14.85 2.49 -7.76
CA LEU A 130 -15.30 2.00 -6.47
C LEU A 130 -14.47 2.54 -5.30
N ALA A 131 -13.15 2.63 -5.45
CA ALA A 131 -12.27 3.24 -4.44
C ALA A 131 -12.59 4.72 -4.18
N LEU A 132 -13.14 5.44 -5.18
CA LEU A 132 -13.55 6.84 -5.04
C LEU A 132 -14.95 6.97 -4.44
N VAL A 133 -15.92 6.20 -4.93
CA VAL A 133 -17.36 6.37 -4.62
C VAL A 133 -17.77 5.74 -3.29
N MET A 134 -17.21 4.58 -2.92
CA MET A 134 -17.69 3.83 -1.76
C MET A 134 -17.38 4.53 -0.44
N PRO A 135 -18.31 4.59 0.53
CA PRO A 135 -18.11 5.36 1.76
C PRO A 135 -17.33 4.61 2.84
N SER A 136 -17.16 3.28 2.75
CA SER A 136 -16.46 2.48 3.76
C SER A 136 -14.95 2.39 3.50
N GLN A 137 -14.14 2.52 4.56
CA GLN A 137 -12.67 2.53 4.44
C GLN A 137 -12.11 1.16 4.07
N VAL A 138 -12.71 0.07 4.57
CA VAL A 138 -12.28 -1.30 4.26
C VAL A 138 -12.49 -1.59 2.77
N HIS A 139 -13.64 -1.19 2.22
CA HIS A 139 -13.94 -1.37 0.80
C HIS A 139 -13.01 -0.56 -0.09
N ARG A 140 -12.75 0.71 0.29
CA ARG A 140 -11.78 1.57 -0.43
C ARG A 140 -10.38 0.99 -0.44
N THR A 141 -9.92 0.47 0.70
CA THR A 141 -8.60 -0.18 0.83
C THR A 141 -8.52 -1.41 -0.08
N PHE A 142 -9.55 -2.26 -0.06
CA PHE A 142 -9.62 -3.44 -0.91
C PHE A 142 -9.69 -3.08 -2.39
N SER A 143 -10.48 -2.07 -2.77
CA SER A 143 -10.60 -1.63 -4.16
C SER A 143 -9.30 -1.01 -4.67
N ALA A 144 -8.58 -0.25 -3.84
CA ALA A 144 -7.24 0.26 -4.18
C ALA A 144 -6.21 -0.88 -4.35
N PHE A 145 -6.27 -1.89 -3.48
CA PHE A 145 -5.49 -3.12 -3.62
C PHE A 145 -5.81 -3.84 -4.93
N ALA A 146 -7.09 -4.09 -5.22
CA ALA A 146 -7.55 -4.75 -6.45
C ALA A 146 -7.22 -3.93 -7.71
N ALA A 147 -7.30 -2.60 -7.65
CA ALA A 147 -6.91 -1.70 -8.74
C ALA A 147 -5.41 -1.82 -9.05
N SER A 148 -4.57 -1.92 -8.01
CA SER A 148 -3.14 -2.14 -8.20
C SER A 148 -2.87 -3.48 -8.90
N LEU A 149 -3.55 -4.55 -8.49
CA LEU A 149 -3.40 -5.86 -9.11
C LEU A 149 -3.91 -5.87 -10.56
N ALA A 150 -5.04 -5.21 -10.83
CA ALA A 150 -5.55 -5.05 -12.18
C ALA A 150 -4.58 -4.26 -13.08
N LEU A 151 -3.93 -3.21 -12.55
CA LEU A 151 -2.88 -2.47 -13.25
C LEU A 151 -1.67 -3.37 -13.56
N TYR A 152 -1.24 -4.16 -12.58
CA TYR A 152 -0.15 -5.12 -12.78
C TYR A 152 -0.48 -6.11 -13.89
N MET A 153 -1.69 -6.68 -13.89
CA MET A 153 -2.11 -7.63 -14.92
C MET A 153 -2.26 -6.97 -16.30
N ALA A 154 -2.81 -5.75 -16.37
CA ALA A 154 -2.91 -4.99 -17.62
C ALA A 154 -1.53 -4.76 -18.25
N LEU A 155 -0.52 -4.43 -17.42
CA LEU A 155 0.85 -4.23 -17.89
C LEU A 155 1.58 -5.55 -18.14
N ALA A 156 1.27 -6.61 -17.39
CA ALA A 156 1.88 -7.93 -17.57
C ALA A 156 1.52 -8.55 -18.92
N VAL A 157 0.26 -8.44 -19.37
CA VAL A 157 -0.17 -8.91 -20.70
C VAL A 157 0.61 -8.19 -21.83
N ASN A 158 1.08 -6.97 -21.58
CA ASN A 158 1.85 -6.17 -22.53
C ASN A 158 3.38 -6.29 -22.35
N ALA A 159 3.86 -7.27 -21.57
CA ALA A 159 5.28 -7.47 -21.24
C ALA A 159 5.93 -6.27 -20.51
N MET A 160 5.13 -5.48 -19.79
CA MET A 160 5.55 -4.30 -19.03
C MET A 160 5.36 -4.46 -17.51
N ALA A 161 5.25 -5.69 -17.00
CA ALA A 161 5.00 -5.97 -15.58
C ALA A 161 5.91 -5.18 -14.60
N PRO A 162 7.23 -5.00 -14.85
CA PRO A 162 8.10 -4.25 -13.93
C PRO A 162 7.68 -2.78 -13.74
N ALA A 163 7.11 -2.15 -14.77
CA ALA A 163 6.71 -0.74 -14.71
C ALA A 163 5.53 -0.50 -13.75
N ALA A 164 4.70 -1.53 -13.51
CA ALA A 164 3.55 -1.44 -12.62
C ALA A 164 3.96 -1.10 -11.18
N GLY A 165 5.00 -1.77 -10.67
CA GLY A 165 5.48 -1.55 -9.29
C GLY A 165 5.99 -0.13 -9.08
N GLY A 166 6.73 0.42 -10.04
CA GLY A 166 7.19 1.81 -10.00
C GLY A 166 6.05 2.81 -10.05
N LEU A 167 5.05 2.58 -10.90
CA LEU A 167 3.87 3.44 -11.00
C LEU A 167 3.05 3.43 -9.70
N VAL A 168 2.83 2.25 -9.11
CA VAL A 168 2.15 2.12 -7.81
C VAL A 168 2.93 2.81 -6.71
N LEU A 169 4.25 2.67 -6.67
CA LEU A 169 5.10 3.37 -5.70
C LEU A 169 4.99 4.89 -5.85
N LEU A 170 5.00 5.39 -7.07
CA LEU A 170 4.87 6.82 -7.36
C LEU A 170 3.49 7.35 -6.96
N ALA A 171 2.42 6.62 -7.26
CA ALA A 171 1.08 6.96 -6.81
C ALA A 171 0.98 6.97 -5.27
N LEU A 172 1.59 5.98 -4.62
CA LEU A 172 1.65 5.87 -3.16
C LEU A 172 2.42 7.05 -2.55
N ALA A 173 3.58 7.41 -3.10
CA ALA A 173 4.33 8.58 -2.66
C ALA A 173 3.50 9.86 -2.82
N LEU A 174 2.90 10.10 -3.99
CA LEU A 174 2.07 11.28 -4.22
C LEU A 174 0.88 11.38 -3.26
N LEU A 175 0.20 10.28 -2.97
CA LEU A 175 -0.93 10.26 -2.05
C LEU A 175 -0.50 10.64 -0.63
N TRP A 176 0.56 10.01 -0.13
CA TRP A 176 1.05 10.22 1.23
C TRP A 176 1.71 11.59 1.42
N LEU A 177 2.46 12.10 0.43
CA LEU A 177 3.01 13.47 0.48
C LEU A 177 1.90 14.54 0.46
N ASN A 178 0.73 14.20 -0.09
CA ASN A 178 -0.40 15.10 -0.27
C ASN A 178 -1.51 14.89 0.79
N GLU A 179 -1.28 14.03 1.79
CA GLU A 179 -2.27 13.65 2.81
C GLU A 179 -2.88 14.88 3.51
N PHE A 180 -2.05 15.87 3.84
CA PHE A 180 -2.48 17.07 4.57
C PHE A 180 -3.10 18.16 3.69
N ARG A 181 -3.11 18.03 2.36
CA ARG A 181 -3.69 19.07 1.49
C ARG A 181 -5.22 19.14 1.60
N CYS A 182 -5.86 18.01 1.90
CA CYS A 182 -7.32 17.91 2.01
C CYS A 182 -7.69 17.32 3.38
N PRO A 183 -7.75 18.13 4.45
CA PRO A 183 -7.98 17.63 5.81
C PRO A 183 -9.30 16.84 5.97
N GLY A 184 -10.32 17.17 5.17
CA GLY A 184 -11.59 16.44 5.16
C GLY A 184 -11.54 15.03 4.53
N ARG A 185 -10.43 14.63 3.90
CA ARG A 185 -10.30 13.34 3.18
C ARG A 185 -9.09 12.53 3.63
N ILE A 186 -8.49 12.86 4.78
CA ILE A 186 -7.30 12.16 5.30
C ILE A 186 -7.55 10.66 5.42
N GLN A 187 -8.69 10.26 5.99
CA GLN A 187 -9.01 8.83 6.17
C GLN A 187 -9.12 8.09 4.82
N ASP A 188 -9.64 8.76 3.79
CA ASP A 188 -9.79 8.20 2.44
C ASP A 188 -8.42 8.00 1.78
N VAL A 189 -7.54 9.00 1.90
CA VAL A 189 -6.17 8.95 1.37
C VAL A 189 -5.37 7.86 2.07
N GLN A 190 -5.54 7.70 3.39
CA GLN A 190 -4.93 6.61 4.16
C GLN A 190 -5.42 5.24 3.67
N ALA A 191 -6.73 5.06 3.47
CA ALA A 191 -7.29 3.80 2.96
C ALA A 191 -6.70 3.42 1.60
N TRP A 192 -6.60 4.36 0.65
CA TRP A 192 -5.96 4.12 -0.63
C TRP A 192 -4.47 3.83 -0.49
N GLY A 193 -3.78 4.59 0.37
CA GLY A 193 -2.37 4.42 0.65
C GLY A 193 -2.04 3.02 1.18
N TYR A 194 -2.83 2.50 2.11
CA TYR A 194 -2.67 1.13 2.61
C TYR A 194 -2.98 0.08 1.54
N GLY A 195 -4.05 0.28 0.76
CA GLY A 195 -4.43 -0.65 -0.30
C GLY A 195 -3.34 -0.78 -1.37
N LEU A 196 -2.80 0.34 -1.83
CA LEU A 196 -1.67 0.37 -2.76
C LEU A 196 -0.40 -0.21 -2.16
N LEU A 197 -0.15 -0.02 -0.86
CA LEU A 197 1.04 -0.56 -0.19
C LEU A 197 0.98 -2.10 -0.12
N ILE A 198 -0.17 -2.65 0.25
CA ILE A 198 -0.40 -4.10 0.23
C ILE A 198 -0.27 -4.62 -1.22
N GLY A 199 -0.78 -3.87 -2.19
CA GLY A 199 -0.64 -4.16 -3.60
C GLY A 199 0.82 -4.27 -4.05
N LEU A 200 1.65 -3.31 -3.65
CA LEU A 200 3.08 -3.29 -3.93
C LEU A 200 3.79 -4.52 -3.35
N LEU A 201 3.47 -4.90 -2.10
CA LEU A 201 4.03 -6.10 -1.47
C LEU A 201 3.66 -7.38 -2.23
N VAL A 202 2.40 -7.51 -2.64
CA VAL A 202 1.94 -8.65 -3.44
C VAL A 202 2.62 -8.68 -4.81
N MET A 203 2.81 -7.53 -5.47
CA MET A 203 3.55 -7.45 -6.73
C MET A 203 5.01 -7.88 -6.58
N GLN A 204 5.69 -7.49 -5.50
CA GLN A 204 7.06 -7.94 -5.22
C GLN A 204 7.14 -9.46 -5.04
N GLY A 205 6.14 -10.05 -4.38
CA GLY A 205 6.00 -11.51 -4.28
C GLY A 205 5.78 -12.18 -5.63
N LEU A 206 4.84 -11.66 -6.43
CA LEU A 206 4.54 -12.20 -7.76
C LEU A 206 5.75 -12.12 -8.70
N ALA A 207 6.50 -11.02 -8.65
CA ALA A 207 7.71 -10.84 -9.44
C ALA A 207 8.81 -11.86 -9.07
N HIS A 208 8.87 -12.28 -7.80
CA HIS A 208 9.85 -13.26 -7.33
C HIS A 208 9.54 -14.69 -7.77
N SER A 209 8.27 -15.07 -7.82
CA SER A 209 7.88 -16.46 -8.08
C SER A 209 8.35 -17.00 -9.44
N GLY A 210 8.83 -16.14 -10.36
CA GLY A 210 9.54 -16.50 -11.60
C GLY A 210 8.65 -17.16 -12.66
N HIS A 211 7.79 -18.05 -12.21
CA HIS A 211 6.49 -18.39 -12.76
C HIS A 211 5.57 -17.19 -12.57
N SER A 212 5.84 -16.14 -13.35
CA SER A 212 4.79 -15.21 -13.73
C SER A 212 3.55 -16.06 -14.05
N PHE A 213 2.35 -15.58 -13.72
CA PHE A 213 1.09 -16.21 -14.12
C PHE A 213 0.97 -16.49 -15.65
N ALA A 214 2.01 -16.20 -16.43
CA ALA A 214 2.36 -16.70 -17.75
C ALA A 214 2.19 -18.22 -17.96
N PHE A 215 2.14 -19.06 -16.91
CA PHE A 215 1.70 -20.47 -17.11
C PHE A 215 0.21 -20.57 -17.51
N TRP A 216 -0.62 -19.64 -17.03
CA TRP A 216 -2.05 -19.53 -17.40
C TRP A 216 -2.28 -18.65 -18.63
N PHE A 217 -1.33 -17.76 -18.94
CA PHE A 217 -1.44 -16.81 -20.04
C PHE A 217 -0.24 -16.97 -20.96
N ASP A 218 -0.47 -17.57 -22.13
CA ASP A 218 0.51 -17.66 -23.23
C ASP A 218 0.86 -16.23 -23.71
N ALA A 219 1.69 -15.56 -22.93
CA ALA A 219 2.12 -14.18 -23.15
C ALA A 219 3.24 -14.17 -24.20
N GLN A 220 2.90 -14.62 -25.40
CA GLN A 220 3.71 -14.50 -26.60
C GLN A 220 3.49 -13.11 -27.25
N SER A 221 3.40 -12.04 -26.43
CA SER A 221 3.26 -10.68 -26.95
C SER A 221 4.62 -10.08 -27.29
N THR A 222 4.90 -9.99 -28.59
CA THR A 222 6.12 -9.40 -29.18
C THR A 222 6.08 -7.86 -29.15
N ASN A 223 5.76 -7.27 -27.99
CA ASN A 223 5.80 -5.83 -27.85
C ASN A 223 7.26 -5.34 -27.85
N ALA A 224 7.66 -4.63 -28.91
CA ALA A 224 8.98 -4.00 -29.04
C ALA A 224 9.33 -3.07 -27.85
N PHE A 225 8.31 -2.58 -27.15
CA PHE A 225 8.45 -1.72 -25.98
C PHE A 225 8.77 -2.47 -24.67
N ALA A 226 8.75 -3.80 -24.63
CA ALA A 226 9.04 -4.59 -23.43
C ALA A 226 10.45 -4.30 -22.86
N TRP A 227 11.41 -4.01 -23.74
CA TRP A 227 12.78 -3.65 -23.35
C TRP A 227 12.85 -2.34 -22.54
N SER A 228 11.87 -1.45 -22.69
CA SER A 228 11.80 -0.18 -21.95
C SER A 228 11.22 -0.33 -20.54
N ALA A 229 10.56 -1.45 -20.22
CA ALA A 229 9.82 -1.61 -18.96
C ALA A 229 10.71 -1.49 -17.68
N PRO A 230 11.93 -2.05 -17.63
CA PRO A 230 12.82 -1.85 -16.48
C PRO A 230 13.27 -0.40 -16.33
N TRP A 231 13.47 0.31 -17.45
CA TRP A 231 13.86 1.71 -17.47
C TRP A 231 12.73 2.60 -16.94
N LEU A 232 11.49 2.35 -17.37
CA LEU A 232 10.31 3.05 -16.87
C LEU A 232 10.13 2.87 -15.37
N ASN A 233 10.30 1.64 -14.87
CA ASN A 233 10.27 1.38 -13.43
C ASN A 233 11.34 2.19 -12.67
N ALA A 234 12.59 2.17 -13.16
CA ALA A 234 13.68 2.94 -12.55
C ALA A 234 13.40 4.45 -12.55
N VAL A 235 12.82 4.98 -13.63
CA VAL A 235 12.40 6.38 -13.72
C VAL A 235 11.31 6.71 -12.69
N PHE A 236 10.29 5.86 -12.53
CA PHE A 236 9.23 6.09 -11.54
C PHE A 236 9.75 6.02 -10.10
N VAL A 237 10.64 5.07 -9.80
CA VAL A 237 11.30 4.98 -8.49
C VAL A 237 12.14 6.25 -8.25
N ALA A 238 12.94 6.68 -9.23
CA ALA A 238 13.72 7.91 -9.13
C ALA A 238 12.84 9.15 -8.92
N LEU A 239 11.71 9.24 -9.63
CA LEU A 239 10.77 10.36 -9.50
C LEU A 239 10.09 10.37 -8.13
N SER A 240 9.67 9.21 -7.63
CA SER A 240 9.10 9.09 -6.27
C SER A 240 10.08 9.55 -5.19
N LEU A 241 11.36 9.23 -5.36
CA LEU A 241 12.43 9.65 -4.47
C LEU A 241 12.72 11.15 -4.61
N ALA A 242 12.75 11.69 -5.83
CA ALA A 242 12.93 13.13 -6.05
C ALA A 242 11.82 13.96 -5.39
N LEU A 243 10.56 13.50 -5.47
CA LEU A 243 9.42 14.13 -4.80
C LEU A 243 9.56 14.12 -3.27
N LEU A 244 10.01 13.00 -2.70
CA LEU A 244 10.30 12.88 -1.27
C LEU A 244 11.36 13.90 -0.82
N LEU A 245 12.44 14.03 -1.58
CA LEU A 245 13.50 14.98 -1.25
C LEU A 245 13.06 16.44 -1.40
N TYR A 246 12.22 16.73 -2.38
CA TYR A 246 11.68 18.08 -2.60
C TYR A 246 10.78 18.55 -1.46
N THR A 247 10.06 17.63 -0.81
CA THR A 247 9.10 17.99 0.25
C THR A 247 9.73 18.14 1.64
N ILE A 248 10.98 17.70 1.83
CA ILE A 248 11.70 17.92 3.09
C ILE A 248 12.17 19.39 3.14
N PRO A 249 11.80 20.16 4.17
CA PRO A 249 12.15 21.57 4.26
C PRO A 249 13.66 21.77 4.20
N HIS A 250 14.10 22.52 3.19
CA HIS A 250 15.52 22.80 2.93
C HIS A 250 16.06 23.79 3.96
N SER A 251 16.52 23.29 5.11
CA SER A 251 17.10 24.20 6.10
C SER A 251 18.50 24.67 5.71
N LYS A 252 19.32 23.92 4.96
CA LYS A 252 20.53 24.38 4.23
C LYS A 252 20.83 23.42 3.08
N THR A 253 21.44 23.89 2.00
CA THR A 253 21.78 23.11 0.80
C THR A 253 22.78 22.00 1.13
N HIS A 254 22.35 20.74 1.13
CA HIS A 254 23.20 19.58 1.38
C HIS A 254 23.41 18.78 0.09
N TRP A 255 24.60 18.84 -0.52
CA TRP A 255 24.97 18.01 -1.69
C TRP A 255 24.89 16.49 -1.41
N GLY A 256 24.98 16.07 -0.15
CA GLY A 256 24.74 14.68 0.27
C GLY A 256 23.30 14.20 0.04
N LEU A 257 22.34 15.11 -0.09
CA LEU A 257 20.96 14.80 -0.43
C LEU A 257 20.82 14.36 -1.90
N TYR A 258 21.73 14.74 -2.80
CA TYR A 258 21.73 14.28 -4.21
C TYR A 258 22.47 12.95 -4.43
N LEU A 259 23.43 12.62 -3.56
CA LEU A 259 24.24 11.42 -3.67
C LEU A 259 23.47 10.14 -3.27
N SER A 260 22.55 10.26 -2.31
CA SER A 260 21.66 9.17 -1.88
C SER A 260 20.67 8.70 -2.98
N PRO A 261 19.95 9.60 -3.70
CA PRO A 261 19.17 9.28 -4.90
C PRO A 261 19.93 8.54 -5.98
N LEU A 262 21.18 8.97 -6.25
CA LEU A 262 21.99 8.44 -7.33
C LEU A 262 22.48 7.03 -7.01
N ALA A 263 22.94 6.81 -5.77
CA ALA A 263 23.25 5.48 -5.25
C ALA A 263 22.02 4.58 -5.26
N LEU A 264 20.83 5.11 -4.94
CA LEU A 264 19.56 4.38 -4.97
C LEU A 264 19.07 4.04 -6.37
N LEU A 265 19.33 4.89 -7.34
CA LEU A 265 19.06 4.65 -8.75
C LEU A 265 19.90 3.48 -9.29
N LEU A 266 21.19 3.43 -8.93
CA LEU A 266 22.09 2.33 -9.25
C LEU A 266 21.61 1.00 -8.64
N VAL A 267 21.11 1.04 -7.40
CA VAL A 267 20.54 -0.12 -6.70
C VAL A 267 19.22 -0.56 -7.31
N SER A 268 18.36 0.39 -7.68
CA SER A 268 17.05 0.10 -8.30
C SER A 268 17.19 -0.51 -9.69
N PHE A 269 18.28 -0.20 -10.41
CA PHE A 269 18.55 -0.78 -11.72
C PHE A 269 18.92 -2.27 -11.64
N TYR A 270 19.64 -2.68 -10.59
CA TYR A 270 20.04 -4.07 -10.38
C TYR A 270 19.02 -4.88 -9.55
N ALA A 271 18.32 -4.23 -8.63
CA ALA A 271 17.36 -4.85 -7.73
C ALA A 271 16.12 -3.96 -7.56
N PRO A 272 15.17 -4.00 -8.51
CA PRO A 272 13.98 -3.15 -8.51
C PRO A 272 13.18 -3.19 -7.20
N SER A 273 12.99 -4.38 -6.61
CA SER A 273 12.23 -4.55 -5.37
C SER A 273 12.91 -3.93 -4.15
N VAL A 274 14.26 -3.91 -4.12
CA VAL A 274 15.03 -3.28 -3.03
C VAL A 274 14.88 -1.76 -3.08
N GLY A 275 14.90 -1.19 -4.29
CA GLY A 275 14.66 0.24 -4.51
C GLY A 275 13.28 0.69 -4.02
N GLN A 276 12.24 -0.05 -4.39
CA GLN A 276 10.88 0.21 -3.93
C GLN A 276 10.74 0.13 -2.41
N GLY A 277 11.30 -0.92 -1.78
CA GLY A 277 11.28 -1.08 -0.33
C GLY A 277 11.96 0.10 0.40
N LEU A 278 13.11 0.58 -0.10
CA LEU A 278 13.78 1.70 0.54
C LEU A 278 13.00 3.02 0.41
N VAL A 279 12.38 3.28 -0.74
CA VAL A 279 11.51 4.46 -0.90
C VAL A 279 10.34 4.42 0.09
N VAL A 280 9.71 3.26 0.29
CA VAL A 280 8.61 3.12 1.27
C VAL A 280 9.10 3.34 2.70
N VAL A 281 10.29 2.85 3.06
CA VAL A 281 10.89 3.12 4.39
C VAL A 281 11.13 4.62 4.59
N LEU A 282 11.71 5.29 3.60
CA LEU A 282 11.98 6.73 3.65
C LEU A 282 10.69 7.54 3.74
N LEU A 283 9.65 7.14 2.99
CA LEU A 283 8.33 7.73 3.05
C LEU A 283 7.70 7.56 4.44
N GLY A 284 7.74 6.35 5.00
CA GLY A 284 7.23 6.07 6.35
C GLY A 284 7.97 6.87 7.43
N PHE A 285 9.28 7.09 7.26
CA PHE A 285 10.08 7.95 8.13
C PHE A 285 9.69 9.42 8.00
N ALA A 286 9.55 9.93 6.76
CA ALA A 286 9.21 11.33 6.49
C ALA A 286 7.85 11.73 7.07
N ILE A 287 6.87 10.82 7.05
CA ILE A 287 5.52 11.05 7.56
C ILE A 287 5.40 10.73 9.06
N GLY A 288 6.33 9.96 9.61
CA GLY A 288 6.29 9.49 11.00
C GLY A 288 5.30 8.34 11.25
N HIS A 289 4.84 7.65 10.20
CA HIS A 289 3.84 6.59 10.33
C HIS A 289 4.48 5.20 10.54
N ARG A 290 4.38 4.66 11.77
CA ARG A 290 5.04 3.40 12.16
C ARG A 290 4.64 2.18 11.34
N LEU A 291 3.37 2.07 10.91
CA LEU A 291 2.93 0.93 10.11
C LEU A 291 3.49 0.98 8.68
N VAL A 292 3.58 2.16 8.08
CA VAL A 292 4.14 2.33 6.72
C VAL A 292 5.63 2.03 6.75
N LEU A 293 6.33 2.50 7.79
CA LEU A 293 7.74 2.17 8.00
C LEU A 293 7.95 0.67 8.21
N GLY A 294 7.13 0.02 9.05
CA GLY A 294 7.21 -1.42 9.28
C GLY A 294 6.96 -2.25 8.02
N LEU A 295 5.95 -1.89 7.23
CA LEU A 295 5.65 -2.54 5.96
C LEU A 295 6.71 -2.25 4.89
N GLY A 296 7.32 -1.05 4.91
CA GLY A 296 8.49 -0.72 4.08
C GLY A 296 9.70 -1.58 4.42
N VAL A 297 9.97 -1.80 5.70
CA VAL A 297 11.04 -2.72 6.15
C VAL A 297 10.75 -4.13 5.67
N LEU A 298 9.50 -4.61 5.79
CA LEU A 298 9.09 -5.92 5.28
C LEU A 298 9.29 -6.02 3.76
N SER A 299 8.89 -4.99 3.00
CA SER A 299 9.13 -4.89 1.55
C SER A 299 10.62 -4.96 1.22
N LEU A 300 11.46 -4.25 1.98
CA LEU A 300 12.91 -4.25 1.80
C LEU A 300 13.50 -5.64 2.07
N LEU A 301 13.08 -6.31 3.16
CA LEU A 301 13.49 -7.69 3.46
C LEU A 301 13.08 -8.65 2.35
N MET A 302 11.85 -8.52 1.85
CA MET A 302 11.34 -9.34 0.75
C MET A 302 12.13 -9.09 -0.53
N GLY A 303 12.48 -7.83 -0.83
CA GLY A 303 13.34 -7.46 -1.95
C GLY A 303 14.75 -8.05 -1.84
N ILE A 304 15.37 -7.99 -0.67
CA ILE A 304 16.68 -8.61 -0.42
C ILE A 304 16.60 -10.14 -0.55
N GLY A 305 15.57 -10.75 0.04
CA GLY A 305 15.34 -12.20 -0.07
C GLY A 305 15.17 -12.62 -1.53
N SER A 306 14.37 -11.87 -2.29
CA SER A 306 14.17 -12.10 -3.72
C SER A 306 15.48 -12.01 -4.50
N TYR A 307 16.31 -11.01 -4.22
CA TYR A 307 17.61 -10.83 -4.86
C TYR A 307 18.57 -12.00 -4.55
N TYR A 308 18.56 -12.48 -3.30
CA TYR A 308 19.42 -13.57 -2.86
C TYR A 308 19.10 -14.90 -3.56
N TYR A 309 17.81 -15.23 -3.70
CA TYR A 309 17.35 -16.49 -4.30
C TYR A 309 17.28 -16.46 -5.83
N TRP A 310 17.61 -15.35 -6.48
CA TRP A 310 17.59 -15.26 -7.94
C TRP A 310 18.73 -16.08 -8.57
N LEU A 311 18.41 -17.19 -9.24
CA LEU A 311 19.40 -18.22 -9.63
C LEU A 311 20.39 -17.79 -10.73
N ASP A 312 20.07 -16.79 -11.54
CA ASP A 312 20.88 -16.41 -12.71
C ASP A 312 22.17 -15.64 -12.36
N ALA A 313 22.25 -15.06 -11.17
CA ALA A 313 23.41 -14.28 -10.74
C ALA A 313 24.40 -15.14 -9.95
N THR A 314 25.69 -15.07 -10.32
CA THR A 314 26.76 -15.78 -9.59
C THR A 314 26.82 -15.32 -8.12
N LEU A 315 27.22 -16.23 -7.23
CA LEU A 315 27.45 -15.92 -5.81
C LEU A 315 28.42 -14.74 -5.62
N LEU A 316 29.41 -14.61 -6.50
CA LEU A 316 30.36 -13.50 -6.48
C LEU A 316 29.66 -12.15 -6.76
N THR A 317 28.83 -12.09 -7.80
CA THR A 317 28.07 -10.87 -8.15
C THR A 317 27.12 -10.48 -7.02
N LYS A 318 26.46 -11.46 -6.38
CA LYS A 318 25.58 -11.23 -5.23
C LYS A 318 26.34 -10.72 -3.99
N ALA A 319 27.50 -11.30 -3.70
CA ALA A 319 28.33 -10.86 -2.58
C ALA A 319 28.90 -9.46 -2.80
N LEU A 320 29.38 -9.16 -4.01
CA LEU A 320 29.96 -7.86 -4.36
C LEU A 320 28.90 -6.76 -4.32
N THR A 321 27.71 -7.01 -4.87
CA THR A 321 26.60 -6.05 -4.82
C THR A 321 26.14 -5.78 -3.39
N LEU A 322 25.98 -6.81 -2.55
CA LEU A 322 25.66 -6.65 -1.12
C LEU A 322 26.76 -5.91 -0.36
N LEU A 323 28.04 -6.16 -0.66
CA LEU A 323 29.17 -5.47 -0.05
C LEU A 323 29.21 -3.98 -0.45
N VAL A 324 28.98 -3.67 -1.72
CA VAL A 324 28.90 -2.28 -2.21
C VAL A 324 27.69 -1.57 -1.60
N LEU A 325 26.54 -2.24 -1.53
CA LEU A 325 25.32 -1.73 -0.90
C LEU A 325 25.50 -1.46 0.59
N GLY A 326 25.95 -2.46 1.34
CA GLY A 326 26.17 -2.36 2.78
C GLY A 326 27.27 -1.36 3.11
N GLY A 327 28.36 -1.35 2.34
CA GLY A 327 29.43 -0.38 2.43
C GLY A 327 28.95 1.04 2.15
N GLY A 328 28.12 1.23 1.12
CA GLY A 328 27.51 2.51 0.79
C GLY A 328 26.60 3.03 1.91
N LEU A 329 25.75 2.17 2.49
CA LEU A 329 24.88 2.53 3.62
C LEU A 329 25.69 2.87 4.89
N LEU A 330 26.76 2.13 5.17
CA LEU A 330 27.64 2.40 6.30
C LEU A 330 28.44 3.69 6.12
N ALA A 331 28.96 3.95 4.91
CA ALA A 331 29.62 5.21 4.58
C ALA A 331 28.65 6.40 4.68
N LEU A 332 27.41 6.23 4.21
CA LEU A 332 26.35 7.22 4.37
C LEU A 332 26.04 7.48 5.84
N ARG A 333 25.89 6.42 6.66
CA ARG A 333 25.68 6.57 8.10
C ARG A 333 26.86 7.27 8.78
N TRP A 334 28.09 6.88 8.44
CA TRP A 334 29.29 7.44 9.05
C TRP A 334 29.48 8.92 8.69
N THR A 335 29.21 9.28 7.45
CA THR A 335 29.17 10.68 7.02
C THR A 335 28.04 11.44 7.72
N LEU A 336 26.80 10.92 7.78
CA LEU A 336 25.73 11.58 8.54
C LEU A 336 26.12 11.85 10.00
N LEU A 337 26.65 10.85 10.71
CA LEU A 337 27.07 10.98 12.12
C LEU A 337 28.22 11.97 12.31
N LYS A 338 29.24 11.90 11.46
CA LYS A 338 30.40 12.80 11.55
C LYS A 338 30.00 14.25 11.28
N TRP A 339 29.04 14.48 10.38
CA TRP A 339 28.62 15.83 10.02
C TRP A 339 27.56 16.41 10.98
N LEU A 340 26.73 15.57 11.61
CA LEU A 340 25.90 15.94 12.77
C LEU A 340 26.78 16.41 13.95
N SER A 341 27.87 15.68 14.24
CA SER A 341 28.82 16.08 15.29
C SER A 341 29.60 17.37 14.98
N VAL A 342 29.72 17.75 13.70
CA VAL A 342 30.33 19.03 13.28
C VAL A 342 29.33 20.18 13.38
N ALA A 343 28.05 19.94 13.12
CA ALA A 343 27.00 20.95 13.25
C ALA A 343 26.77 21.37 14.72
N GLU A 344 26.82 20.43 15.67
CA GLU A 344 26.73 20.72 17.11
C GLU A 344 27.93 21.51 17.66
N ASN A 345 29.10 21.39 17.04
CA ASN A 345 30.33 22.04 17.48
C ASN A 345 30.55 23.45 16.88
N SER A 346 29.52 24.05 16.27
CA SER A 346 29.58 25.45 15.81
C SER A 346 29.32 26.38 17.01
N PRO A 347 30.32 27.11 17.54
CA PRO A 347 30.12 27.95 18.72
C PRO A 347 29.13 29.06 18.39
N SER A 348 28.09 29.20 19.22
CA SER A 348 27.26 30.40 19.28
C SER A 348 28.19 31.61 19.43
N THR A 349 28.23 32.50 18.44
CA THR A 349 28.93 33.78 18.54
C THR A 349 28.25 34.59 19.65
N SER A 350 28.79 34.45 20.86
CA SER A 350 28.49 35.31 22.00
C SER A 350 28.88 36.73 21.60
N VAL A 351 27.88 37.59 21.56
CA VAL A 351 28.00 39.04 21.41
C VAL A 351 28.99 39.54 22.47
N GLU A 352 30.14 40.04 22.00
CA GLU A 352 31.03 40.90 22.78
C GLU A 352 30.26 42.17 23.15
N GLY A 353 29.94 42.30 24.43
CA GLY A 353 29.54 43.55 25.07
C GLY A 353 30.56 43.91 26.14
N HIS A 354 31.64 44.58 25.73
CA HIS A 354 32.61 45.19 26.63
C HIS A 354 31.92 46.10 27.65
N GLY A 355 32.26 45.92 28.93
CA GLY A 355 32.01 46.96 29.94
C GLY A 355 32.89 48.18 29.67
N LYS A 356 32.26 49.35 29.67
CA LYS A 356 32.69 50.56 30.39
C LYS A 356 31.46 51.36 30.76
#